data_AF-A0A821QI55-F1
#
_entry.id   AF-A0A821QI55-F1
#
_cell.length_a   1.000
_cell.length_b   1.000
_cell.length_c   1.000
_cell.angle_alpha   90.00
_cell.angle_beta   90.00
_cell.angle_gamma   90.00
#
_symmetry.space_group_name_H-M   'P 1'
#
loop_
_entity.id
_entity.type
_entity.pdbx_description
1 polymer ?
#
loop_
_entity_poly.entity_id
_entity_poly.type
_entity_poly.pdbx_seq_one_letter_code
_entity_poly.pdbx_strand_id
1 'polypeptide(L)' 'MSFMQEMETTPMEARQIYSSQKEVMKKIAEFSGEADEIDIDEWIFDLNNLFSLMKLKDEIKVLETMGKLTGPALRWYQE' A
#
# COMPACT_ATOMS: atom_id res chain seq x y z
N MET A 1 7.58 25.06 29.40
CA MET A 1 8.27 24.11 28.53
C MET A 1 7.22 23.54 27.60
N SER A 2 7.39 23.72 26.29
CA SER A 2 6.40 23.39 25.27
C SER A 2 6.11 21.90 25.23
N PHE A 3 4.84 21.54 25.40
CA PHE A 3 4.32 20.23 25.03
C PHE A 3 4.26 20.19 23.50
N MET A 4 5.08 19.34 22.89
CA MET A 4 4.85 18.90 21.52
C MET A 4 3.54 18.11 21.54
N GLN A 5 2.45 18.73 21.07
CA GLN A 5 1.25 18.02 20.68
C GLN A 5 1.62 17.17 19.46
N GLU A 6 1.93 15.91 19.70
CA GLU A 6 1.84 14.88 18.66
C GLU A 6 0.42 14.99 18.09
N MET A 7 0.32 15.32 16.80
CA MET A 7 -0.95 15.37 16.08
C MET A 7 -1.47 13.94 15.94
N GLU A 8 -2.08 13.41 17.00
CA GLU A 8 -2.86 12.18 16.95
C GLU A 8 -4.11 12.47 16.10
N THR A 9 -4.09 12.00 14.86
CA THR A 9 -5.27 11.96 13.98
C THR A 9 -6.46 11.42 14.74
N THR A 10 -7.58 12.15 14.71
CA THR A 10 -8.76 11.75 15.47
C THR A 10 -9.31 10.41 14.95
N PRO A 11 -9.99 9.59 15.79
CA PRO A 11 -10.51 8.29 15.36
C PRO A 11 -11.47 8.35 14.16
N MET A 12 -12.14 9.49 13.93
CA MET A 12 -13.02 9.69 12.77
C MET A 12 -12.21 9.96 11.49
N GLU A 13 -11.17 10.79 11.57
CA GLU A 13 -10.26 11.07 10.45
C GLU A 13 -9.47 9.82 10.05
N ALA A 14 -8.99 9.05 11.03
CA ALA A 14 -8.28 7.79 10.78
C ALA A 14 -9.13 6.77 10.01
N ARG A 15 -10.43 6.67 10.33
CA ARG A 15 -11.39 5.80 9.61
C ARG A 15 -11.63 6.26 8.17
N GLN A 16 -11.71 7.56 7.94
CA GLN A 16 -11.88 8.14 6.60
C GLN A 16 -10.64 8.00 5.73
N ILE A 17 -9.45 8.15 6.32
CA ILE A 17 -8.18 7.92 5.63
C ILE A 17 -8.07 6.46 5.24
N TYR A 18 -8.39 5.54 6.16
CA TYR A 18 -8.34 4.11 5.90
C TYR A 18 -9.34 3.64 4.83
N SER A 19 -10.57 4.18 4.83
CA SER A 19 -11.55 3.85 3.77
C SER A 19 -11.10 4.38 2.41
N SER A 20 -10.55 5.60 2.37
CA SER A 20 -10.00 6.19 1.15
C SER A 20 -8.81 5.40 0.63
N GLN A 21 -7.89 5.00 1.52
CA GLN A 21 -6.75 4.12 1.20
C GLN A 21 -7.20 2.84 0.53
N LYS A 22 -8.16 2.13 1.15
CA LYS A 22 -8.66 0.86 0.63
C LYS A 22 -9.28 1.01 -0.76
N GLU A 23 -9.99 2.10 -1.02
CA GLU A 23 -10.61 2.37 -2.33
C GLU A 23 -9.58 2.70 -3.41
N VAL A 24 -8.51 3.45 -3.09
CA VAL A 24 -7.45 3.75 -4.06
C VAL A 24 -6.59 2.51 -4.33
N MET A 25 -6.28 1.73 -3.29
CA MET A 25 -5.54 0.48 -3.42
C MET A 25 -6.23 -0.53 -4.34
N LYS A 26 -7.57 -0.57 -4.40
CA LYS A 26 -8.30 -1.43 -5.37
C LYS A 26 -7.96 -1.15 -6.83
N LYS A 27 -7.50 0.06 -7.17
CA LYS A 27 -7.16 0.45 -8.54
C LYS A 27 -5.79 -0.04 -8.98
N ILE A 28 -4.92 -0.39 -8.03
CA ILE A 28 -3.64 -1.03 -8.32
C ILE A 28 -3.88 -2.48 -8.69
N ALA A 29 -3.32 -2.90 -9.81
CA ALA A 29 -3.39 -4.28 -10.26
C ALA A 29 -2.76 -5.24 -9.25
N GLU A 30 -3.19 -6.49 -9.29
CA GLU A 30 -2.54 -7.58 -8.56
C GLU A 30 -1.33 -8.07 -9.38
N PHE A 31 -0.33 -8.65 -8.69
CA PHE A 31 0.88 -9.14 -9.33
C PHE A 31 1.09 -10.62 -8.98
N SER A 32 1.01 -11.50 -10.00
CA SER A 32 1.25 -12.93 -9.81
C SER A 32 2.72 -13.33 -9.98
N GLY A 33 3.53 -12.54 -10.67
CA GLY A 33 4.91 -12.90 -11.02
C GLY A 33 5.05 -13.83 -12.22
N GLU A 34 3.98 -14.06 -12.98
CA GLU A 34 4.04 -14.75 -14.27
C GLU A 34 4.53 -13.84 -15.41
N ALA A 35 5.22 -14.40 -16.40
CA ALA A 35 5.96 -13.65 -17.43
C ALA A 35 5.07 -12.91 -18.44
N ASP A 36 3.78 -13.26 -18.53
CA ASP A 36 2.80 -12.63 -19.42
C ASP A 36 1.90 -11.62 -18.69
N GLU A 37 2.11 -11.43 -17.38
CA GLU A 37 1.40 -10.42 -16.60
C GLU A 37 2.16 -9.09 -16.56
N ILE A 38 1.43 -8.06 -16.08
CA ILE A 38 1.87 -6.67 -15.91
C ILE A 38 3.38 -6.52 -15.67
N ASP A 39 3.99 -5.55 -16.36
CA ASP A 39 5.41 -5.25 -16.19
C ASP A 39 5.68 -4.89 -14.72
N ILE A 40 6.65 -5.56 -14.11
CA ILE A 40 6.99 -5.38 -12.70
C ILE A 40 7.42 -3.94 -12.42
N ASP A 41 8.08 -3.27 -13.35
CA ASP A 41 8.53 -1.89 -13.19
C ASP A 41 7.33 -0.93 -13.20
N GLU A 42 6.33 -1.18 -14.06
CA GLU A 42 5.07 -0.42 -14.10
C GLU A 42 4.28 -0.61 -12.80
N TRP A 43 4.19 -1.85 -12.32
CA TRP A 43 3.50 -2.17 -11.06
C TRP A 43 4.15 -1.50 -9.85
N ILE A 44 5.48 -1.54 -9.76
CA ILE A 44 6.24 -0.88 -8.69
C ILE A 44 6.09 0.64 -8.78
N PHE A 45 6.07 1.20 -9.98
CA PHE A 45 5.88 2.64 -10.18
C PHE A 45 4.52 3.11 -9.64
N ASP A 46 3.45 2.41 -10.00
CA ASP A 46 2.09 2.75 -9.56
C ASP A 46 1.92 2.67 -8.04
N LEU A 47 2.48 1.62 -7.42
CA LEU A 47 2.49 1.47 -5.96
C LEU A 47 3.23 2.63 -5.28
N ASN A 48 4.45 2.95 -5.73
CA ASN A 48 5.26 4.01 -5.13
C ASN A 48 4.63 5.39 -5.29
N ASN A 49 4.01 5.65 -6.44
CA ASN A 49 3.28 6.90 -6.68
C ASN A 49 2.11 7.04 -5.69
N LEU A 50 1.30 5.98 -5.54
CA LEU A 50 0.20 5.96 -4.59
C LEU A 50 0.67 6.15 -3.14
N PHE A 51 1.70 5.42 -2.72
CA PHE A 51 2.26 5.53 -1.37
C PHE A 51 2.81 6.92 -1.06
N SER A 52 3.40 7.58 -2.06
CA SER A 52 3.91 8.94 -1.93
C SER A 52 2.77 9.96 -1.76
N LEU A 53 1.69 9.83 -2.53
CA LEU A 53 0.50 10.68 -2.41
C LEU A 53 -0.18 10.53 -1.05
N MET A 54 -0.21 9.30 -0.54
CA MET A 54 -0.86 8.96 0.73
C MET A 54 0.03 9.18 1.97
N LYS A 55 1.33 9.45 1.77
CA LYS A 55 2.33 9.60 2.84
C LYS A 55 2.32 8.43 3.84
N LEU A 56 2.20 7.20 3.31
CA LEU A 56 2.14 6.01 4.15
C LEU A 56 3.50 5.75 4.82
N LYS A 57 3.44 5.17 6.03
CA LYS A 57 4.64 4.63 6.70
C LYS A 57 5.07 3.33 6.02
N ASP A 58 6.36 3.01 6.09
CA ASP A 58 6.92 1.85 5.40
C ASP A 58 6.27 0.53 5.83
N GLU A 59 5.94 0.37 7.11
CA GLU A 59 5.20 -0.80 7.62
C GLU A 59 3.86 -1.00 6.91
N ILE A 60 3.13 0.08 6.65
CA ILE A 60 1.84 0.02 5.93
C ILE A 60 2.08 -0.28 4.46
N LYS A 61 3.10 0.31 3.83
CA LYS A 61 3.44 0.02 2.42
C LYS A 61 3.72 -1.47 2.21
N VAL A 62 4.44 -2.10 3.14
CA VAL A 62 4.71 -3.54 3.09
C VAL A 62 3.41 -4.33 3.14
N LEU A 63 2.54 -4.05 4.12
CA LEU A 63 1.25 -4.75 4.25
C LEU A 63 0.36 -4.60 3.01
N GLU A 64 0.28 -3.39 2.46
CA GLU A 64 -0.50 -3.10 1.25
C GLU A 64 0.07 -3.82 0.01
N THR A 65 1.39 -3.84 -0.12
CA THR A 65 2.08 -4.53 -1.22
C THR A 65 1.87 -6.04 -1.13
N MET A 66 2.00 -6.63 0.06
CA MET A 66 1.71 -8.03 0.31
C MET A 66 0.27 -8.40 -0.07
N GLY A 67 -0.69 -7.52 0.25
CA GLY A 67 -2.10 -7.71 -0.11
C GLY A 67 -2.38 -7.68 -1.61
N LYS A 68 -1.41 -7.31 -2.43
CA LYS A 68 -1.50 -7.25 -3.90
C LYS A 68 -0.74 -8.36 -4.61
N LEU A 69 0.02 -9.18 -3.87
CA LEU A 69 0.66 -10.36 -4.42
C LEU A 69 -0.36 -11.49 -4.57
N THR A 70 -0.33 -12.15 -5.72
CA THR A 70 -1.12 -13.35 -5.99
C THR A 70 -0.22 -14.44 -6.60
N GLY A 71 -0.79 -15.62 -6.88
CA GLY A 71 -0.10 -16.65 -7.66
C GLY A 71 1.31 -17.04 -7.14
N PRO A 72 2.28 -17.25 -8.04
CA PRO A 72 3.67 -17.56 -7.70
C PRO A 72 4.36 -16.53 -6.80
N ALA A 73 4.14 -15.22 -7.01
CA ALA A 73 4.76 -14.17 -6.23
C ALA A 73 4.31 -14.19 -4.76
N LEU A 74 3.02 -14.45 -4.51
CA LEU A 74 2.52 -14.64 -3.15
C LEU A 74 3.12 -15.88 -2.49
N ARG A 75 3.27 -16.99 -3.24
CA ARG A 75 3.90 -18.22 -2.71
C ARG A 75 5.35 -17.96 -2.33
N TRP A 76 6.13 -17.32 -3.20
CA TRP A 76 7.52 -16.97 -2.92
C TRP A 76 7.67 -16.10 -1.67
N TYR A 77 6.76 -15.14 -1.46
CA TYR A 77 6.79 -14.30 -0.27
C TYR A 77 6.50 -15.07 1.04
N GLN A 78 5.73 -16.15 0.95
CA GLN A 78 5.33 -16.97 2.12
C GLN A 78 6.35 -18.05 2.50
N GLU A 79 7.29 -18.35 1.61
CA GLU A 79 8.39 -19.31 1.83
C GLU A 79 9.56 -18.71 2.63
#